data_AF-A0A2D4VN20-F1
#
_entry.id   AF-A0A2D4VN20-F1
#
_cell.length_a   1.000
_cell.length_b   1.000
_cell.length_c   1.000
_cell.angle_alpha   90.00
_cell.angle_beta   90.00
_cell.angle_gamma   90.00
#
_symmetry.space_group_name_H-M   'P 1'
#
loop_
_entity.id
_entity.type
_entity.pdbx_description
1 polymer ?
#
loop_
_entity_poly.entity_id
_entity_poly.type
_entity_poly.pdbx_seq_one_letter_code
_entity_poly.pdbx_strand_id
1 'polypeptide(L)' 'EGGYVLSGTLDLTVDGKSFRLEAGDSFQLPKAGKHWCHNPGATDAVVLWAISPATY' A
#
# COMPACT_ATOMS: atom_id res chain seq x y z
N GLU A 1 -6.36 1.10 8.39
CA GLU A 1 -5.93 0.08 7.42
C GLU A 1 -4.43 0.17 7.26
N GLY A 2 -3.75 -0.96 7.14
CA GLY A 2 -2.31 -1.00 6.86
C GLY A 2 -1.97 -2.18 5.98
N GLY A 3 -0.77 -2.17 5.43
CA GLY A 3 -0.31 -3.24 4.56
C GLY A 3 1.18 -3.52 4.69
N TYR A 4 1.56 -4.68 4.15
CA TYR A 4 2.93 -5.15 4.05
C TYR A 4 3.19 -5.68 2.65
N VAL A 5 4.27 -5.23 2.01
CA VAL A 5 4.63 -5.66 0.66
C VAL A 5 5.37 -6.99 0.75
N LEU A 6 4.73 -8.06 0.29
CA LEU A 6 5.30 -9.41 0.25
C LEU A 6 6.29 -9.57 -0.91
N SER A 7 5.97 -9.00 -2.07
CA SER A 7 6.83 -9.04 -3.26
C SER A 7 6.52 -7.89 -4.22
N GLY A 8 7.48 -7.59 -5.10
CA GLY A 8 7.34 -6.54 -6.11
C GLY A 8 7.51 -5.13 -5.54
N THR A 9 6.86 -4.17 -6.19
CA THR A 9 7.01 -2.74 -5.90
C THR A 9 5.65 -2.07 -5.90
N LEU A 10 5.39 -1.19 -4.93
CA LEU A 10 4.15 -0.43 -4.83
C LEU A 10 4.44 1.06 -4.74
N ASP A 11 3.92 1.84 -5.69
CA ASP A 11 3.77 3.27 -5.54
C ASP A 11 2.46 3.57 -4.81
N LEU A 12 2.57 4.00 -3.56
CA LEU A 12 1.45 4.38 -2.71
C LEU A 12 1.38 5.89 -2.62
N THR A 13 0.27 6.48 -3.07
CA THR A 13 0.01 7.91 -2.89
C THR A 13 -1.03 8.12 -1.80
N VAL A 14 -0.74 8.97 -0.82
CA VAL A 14 -1.64 9.33 0.29
C VAL A 14 -1.65 10.85 0.43
N ASP A 15 -2.82 11.46 0.30
CA ASP A 15 -3.01 12.92 0.41
C ASP A 15 -2.01 13.74 -0.43
N GLY A 16 -1.75 13.26 -1.66
CA GLY A 16 -0.85 13.89 -2.63
C GLY A 16 0.65 13.63 -2.41
N LYS A 17 1.04 12.86 -1.39
CA LYS A 17 2.41 12.39 -1.19
C LYS A 17 2.57 10.97 -1.71
N SER A 18 3.56 10.74 -2.55
CA SER A 18 3.86 9.42 -3.11
C SER A 18 5.05 8.78 -2.41
N PHE A 19 4.91 7.49 -2.10
CA PHE A 19 5.90 6.65 -1.46
C PHE A 19 6.13 5.43 -2.35
N ARG A 20 7.40 5.13 -2.62
CA ARG A 20 7.83 3.90 -3.27
C ARG A 20 8.11 2.87 -2.19
N LEU A 21 7.37 1.78 -2.19
CA LEU A 21 7.52 0.66 -1.26
C LEU A 21 8.05 -0.57 -2.01
N GLU A 22 8.93 -1.31 -1.35
CA GLU A 22 9.51 -2.55 -1.86
C GLU A 22 9.18 -3.73 -0.95
N ALA A 23 9.46 -4.95 -1.41
CA ALA A 23 9.27 -6.14 -0.59
C ALA A 23 9.99 -6.01 0.76
N GLY A 24 9.27 -6.21 1.85
CA GLY A 24 9.78 -5.97 3.20
C GLY A 24 9.22 -4.72 3.88
N ASP A 25 8.69 -3.77 3.11
CA ASP A 25 8.14 -2.53 3.66
C ASP A 25 6.72 -2.70 4.20
N SER A 26 6.43 -1.94 5.26
CA SER A 26 5.10 -1.82 5.84
C SER A 26 4.60 -0.39 5.78
N PHE A 27 3.28 -0.22 5.75
CA PHE A 27 2.65 1.09 5.74
C PHE A 27 1.33 1.10 6.51
N GLN A 28 0.95 2.30 6.97
CA GLN A 28 -0.38 2.57 7.51
C GLN A 28 -1.03 3.70 6.73
N LEU A 29 -2.32 3.50 6.40
CA LEU A 29 -3.15 4.54 5.85
C LEU A 29 -3.84 5.34 6.96
N PRO A 30 -3.93 6.67 6.83
CA PRO A 30 -4.73 7.48 7.74
C PRO A 30 -6.20 7.08 7.68
N LYS A 31 -6.96 7.40 8.74
CA LYS A 31 -8.40 7.07 8.85
C LYS A 31 -9.26 7.67 7.74
N ALA A 32 -8.85 8.81 7.21
CA ALA A 32 -9.52 9.54 6.14
C ALA A 32 -8.46 10.12 5.22
N GLY A 33 -8.81 10.30 3.95
CA GLY A 33 -7.87 10.75 2.93
C GLY A 33 -7.99 9.89 1.67
N LYS A 34 -7.66 10.49 0.53
CA LYS A 34 -7.62 9.73 -0.73
C LYS A 34 -6.28 9.02 -0.80
N HIS A 35 -6.32 7.76 -1.19
CA HIS A 35 -5.13 6.99 -1.46
C HIS A 35 -5.26 6.27 -2.80
N TRP A 36 -4.11 6.05 -3.44
CA TRP A 36 -4.00 5.30 -4.70
C TRP A 36 -2.81 4.35 -4.63
N CYS A 37 -3.02 3.15 -5.15
CA CYS A 37 -2.02 2.11 -5.30
C CYS A 37 -1.70 1.94 -6.78
N HIS A 38 -0.43 2.03 -7.14
CA HIS A 38 0.06 1.77 -8.49
C HIS A 38 1.22 0.77 -8.43
N ASN A 39 1.17 -0.25 -9.28
CA ASN A 39 2.32 -1.12 -9.50
C ASN A 39 3.12 -0.56 -10.69
N PRO A 40 4.28 0.07 -10.49
CA PRO A 40 5.13 0.58 -11.57
C PRO A 40 6.03 -0.51 -12.17
N GLY A 41 6.08 -1.70 -11.56
CA GLY A 41 7.00 -2.77 -11.92
C GLY A 41 6.50 -3.64 -13.06
N ALA A 42 7.42 -4.44 -13.62
CA ALA A 42 7.12 -5.46 -14.63
C ALA A 42 6.64 -6.80 -14.03
N THR A 43 6.63 -6.92 -12.71
CA THR A 43 6.20 -8.11 -11.96
C THR A 43 5.04 -7.76 -11.04
N ASP A 44 4.32 -8.77 -10.59
CA ASP A 44 3.23 -8.58 -9.62
C ASP A 44 3.73 -7.96 -8.30
N ALA A 45 3.00 -6.96 -7.83
CA ALA A 45 3.12 -6.43 -6.49
C ALA A 45 2.09 -7.13 -5.60
N VAL A 46 2.56 -7.90 -4.62
CA VAL A 46 1.69 -8.66 -3.71
C VAL A 46 1.73 -7.99 -2.35
N VAL A 47 0.56 -7.57 -1.87
CA VAL A 47 0.41 -6.81 -0.62
C VAL A 47 -0.53 -7.55 0.32
N LEU A 48 -0.07 -7.82 1.54
CA LEU A 48 -0.94 -8.27 2.62
C LEU A 48 -1.63 -7.05 3.23
N TRP A 49 -2.95 -6.99 3.16
CA TRP A 49 -3.75 -5.93 3.79
C TRP A 49 -4.30 -6.38 5.14
N ALA A 50 -4.13 -5.54 6.15
CA ALA A 50 -4.71 -5.69 7.47
C ALA A 50 -5.73 -4.56 7.72
N ILE A 51 -7.00 -4.94 7.79
CA ILE A 51 -8.13 -4.00 7.94
C ILE A 51 -8.80 -4.24 9.30
N SER A 52 -9.00 -3.16 10.05
CA SER A 52 -9.74 -3.17 11.33
C SER A 52 -10.53 -1.86 11.48
N PRO A 53 -11.84 -1.92 11.84
CA PRO A 53 -12.65 -3.13 11.99
C PRO A 53 -12.82 -3.86 10.65
N ALA A 54 -13.22 -5.13 10.68
CA ALA A 54 -13.47 -5.93 9.47
C ALA A 54 -14.77 -5.45 8.78
N THR A 55 -14.68 -4.33 8.09
CA THR A 55 -15.75 -3.75 7.26
C THR A 55 -15.23 -3.67 5.84
N TYR A 56 -15.94 -4.31 4.91
CA TYR A 56 -15.66 -4.31 3.47
C TYR A 56 -16.72 -3.51 2.73
#